data_AF-A0A923NKH9-F1
#
_entry.id   AF-A0A923NKH9-F1
#
_cell.length_a   1.000
_cell.length_b   1.000
_cell.length_c   1.000
_cell.angle_alpha   90.00
_cell.angle_beta   90.00
_cell.angle_gamma   90.00
#
_symmetry.space_group_name_H-M   'P 1'
#
loop_
_entity.id
_entity.type
_entity.pdbx_description
1 polymer ?
#
loop_
_entity_poly.entity_id
_entity_poly.type
_entity_poly.pdbx_seq_one_letter_code
_entity_poly.pdbx_strand_id
1 'polypeptide(L)'
;MQFLDYSFWSIIPPLLTIFLVIKTREVILSMSIGIALGCFLLADLNPLGALETFVEMLIGAPAENGTLTPGAITETDNMLVLLSMVMIGALIGLLVKSGASRAFANYLGHRVNTKKRTGIMASVVGTLLLIDDYFDSLTNGAIMKEISDKNKVPREKLAYYLDSTTYAVCQISPISSWVAFIASLLAAGMMSAGIEGNAYQMLLHLAVKKRTPTRA
;
A
#
# COMPACT_ATOMS: atom_id res chain seq x y z
N MET A 1 14.07 -30.98 -10.50
CA MET A 1 12.86 -31.09 -9.66
C MET A 1 13.04 -30.13 -8.49
N GLN A 2 12.75 -28.83 -8.61
CA GLN A 2 13.13 -27.90 -7.52
C GLN A 2 12.40 -26.54 -7.45
N PHE A 3 11.26 -26.38 -8.14
CA PHE A 3 10.35 -25.23 -7.92
C PHE A 3 8.99 -25.66 -7.33
N LEU A 4 8.59 -26.91 -7.56
CA LEU A 4 7.32 -27.46 -7.06
C LEU A 4 7.39 -27.86 -5.58
N ASP A 5 8.56 -28.25 -5.06
CA ASP A 5 8.69 -28.66 -3.66
C ASP A 5 8.57 -27.46 -2.70
N TYR A 6 9.05 -26.26 -3.07
CA TYR A 6 8.89 -25.04 -2.27
C TYR A 6 7.55 -24.32 -2.50
N SER A 7 6.83 -24.63 -3.59
CA SER A 7 5.55 -23.95 -3.91
C SER A 7 4.46 -24.20 -2.88
N PHE A 8 4.44 -25.36 -2.22
CA PHE A 8 3.49 -25.62 -1.14
C PHE A 8 3.87 -24.90 0.16
N TRP A 9 5.17 -24.86 0.48
CA TRP A 9 5.67 -24.27 1.72
C TRP A 9 5.65 -22.74 1.71
N SER A 10 5.71 -22.10 0.53
CA SER A 10 5.67 -20.64 0.39
C SER A 10 4.34 -20.01 0.83
N ILE A 11 3.25 -20.80 0.84
CA ILE A 11 1.91 -20.36 1.27
C ILE A 11 1.80 -20.35 2.81
N ILE A 12 2.66 -21.07 3.52
CA ILE A 12 2.56 -21.23 4.98
C ILE A 12 2.80 -19.89 5.72
N PRO A 13 3.85 -19.11 5.45
CA PRO A 13 4.05 -17.82 6.11
C PRO A 13 2.88 -16.83 5.95
N PRO A 14 2.32 -16.58 4.76
CA PRO A 14 1.18 -15.67 4.63
C PRO A 14 -0.09 -16.20 5.30
N LEU A 15 -0.38 -17.51 5.21
CA LEU A 15 -1.53 -18.09 5.91
C LEU A 15 -1.41 -17.98 7.43
N LEU A 16 -0.24 -18.29 7.98
CA LEU A 16 0.02 -18.13 9.41
C LEU A 16 -0.14 -16.67 9.83
N THR A 17 0.40 -15.74 9.03
CA THR A 17 0.28 -14.30 9.29
C THR A 17 -1.18 -13.88 9.36
N ILE A 18 -2.00 -14.24 8.37
CA ILE A 18 -3.44 -13.92 8.34
C ILE A 18 -4.15 -14.51 9.57
N PHE A 19 -3.88 -15.78 9.89
CA PHE A 19 -4.46 -16.45 11.05
C PHE A 19 -4.09 -15.73 12.36
N LEU A 20 -2.82 -15.36 12.52
CA LEU A 20 -2.33 -14.64 13.69
C LEU A 20 -2.93 -13.24 13.79
N VAL A 21 -3.06 -12.51 12.68
CA VAL A 21 -3.72 -11.18 12.66
C VAL A 21 -5.15 -11.29 13.18
N ILE A 22 -5.91 -12.30 12.72
CA ILE A 22 -7.31 -12.49 13.14
C ILE A 22 -7.39 -12.87 14.64
N LYS A 23 -6.49 -13.75 15.12
CA LYS A 23 -6.50 -14.24 16.50
C LYS A 23 -5.97 -13.22 17.50
N THR A 24 -4.83 -12.59 17.20
CA THR A 24 -4.13 -11.68 18.11
C THR A 24 -4.65 -10.25 18.02
N ARG A 25 -5.23 -9.86 16.87
CA ARG A 25 -5.56 -8.47 16.52
C ARG A 25 -4.34 -7.53 16.54
N GLU A 26 -3.12 -8.09 16.50
CA GLU A 26 -1.85 -7.36 16.49
C GLU A 26 -1.15 -7.56 15.15
N VAL A 27 -1.31 -6.57 14.25
CA VAL A 27 -0.81 -6.67 12.86
C VAL A 27 0.71 -6.75 12.82
N ILE A 28 1.39 -5.85 13.53
CA ILE A 28 2.86 -5.75 13.51
C ILE A 28 3.49 -7.06 13.99
N LEU A 29 3.04 -7.56 15.14
CA LEU A 29 3.55 -8.80 15.72
C LEU A 29 3.30 -10.00 14.81
N SER A 30 2.12 -10.08 14.20
CA SER A 30 1.77 -11.16 13.28
C SER A 30 2.64 -11.14 12.01
N MET A 31 2.89 -9.95 11.44
CA MET A 31 3.78 -9.81 10.28
C MET A 31 5.22 -10.17 10.63
N SER A 32 5.72 -9.77 11.80
CA SER A 32 7.06 -10.13 12.26
C SER A 32 7.25 -11.65 12.38
N ILE A 33 6.25 -12.35 12.93
CA ILE A 33 6.28 -13.83 13.02
C ILE A 33 6.23 -14.47 11.62
N GLY A 34 5.42 -13.91 10.71
CA GLY A 34 5.38 -14.36 9.32
C GLY A 34 6.72 -14.25 8.61
N ILE A 35 7.39 -13.10 8.73
CA ILE A 35 8.73 -12.87 8.18
C ILE A 35 9.74 -13.84 8.80
N ALA A 36 9.73 -13.99 10.13
CA ALA A 36 10.63 -14.91 10.83
C ALA A 36 10.44 -16.36 10.35
N LEU A 37 9.19 -16.80 10.14
CA LEU A 37 8.91 -18.12 9.58
C LEU A 37 9.37 -18.24 8.13
N GLY A 38 9.18 -17.19 7.31
CA GLY A 38 9.68 -17.14 5.94
C GLY A 38 11.20 -17.32 5.88
N CYS A 39 11.95 -16.57 6.70
CA CYS A 39 13.40 -16.73 6.81
C CYS A 39 13.79 -18.12 7.32
N PHE A 40 13.03 -18.69 8.26
CA PHE A 40 13.28 -20.03 8.79
C PHE A 40 13.09 -21.13 7.74
N LEU A 41 12.11 -20.99 6.84
CA LEU A 41 11.90 -21.89 5.73
C LEU A 41 12.97 -21.76 4.65
N LEU A 42 13.49 -20.55 4.43
CA LEU A 42 14.55 -20.28 3.46
C LEU A 42 15.93 -20.74 3.94
N ALA A 43 16.13 -20.82 5.25
CA ALA A 43 17.36 -21.30 5.87
C ALA A 43 17.35 -22.80 6.22
N ASP A 44 16.57 -23.62 5.49
CA ASP A 44 16.47 -25.07 5.70
C ASP A 44 16.18 -25.49 7.17
N LEU A 45 15.32 -24.73 7.87
CA LEU A 45 14.94 -24.95 9.27
C LEU A 45 16.08 -24.75 10.28
N ASN A 46 17.15 -24.05 9.90
CA ASN A 46 18.24 -23.66 10.80
C ASN A 46 17.96 -22.28 11.45
N PRO A 47 17.85 -22.18 12.79
CA PRO A 47 17.60 -20.91 13.47
C PRO A 47 18.71 -19.86 13.26
N LEU A 48 19.97 -20.29 13.19
CA LEU A 48 21.11 -19.39 12.99
C LEU A 48 21.14 -18.89 11.54
N GLY A 49 20.94 -19.79 10.58
CA GLY A 49 20.83 -19.43 9.17
C GLY A 49 19.65 -18.49 8.89
N ALA A 50 18.53 -18.66 9.59
CA ALA A 50 17.37 -17.78 9.44
C ALA A 50 17.67 -16.32 9.84
N LEU A 51 18.52 -16.10 10.83
CA LEU A 51 18.97 -14.77 11.22
C LEU A 51 19.89 -14.16 10.16
N GLU A 52 20.81 -14.96 9.61
CA GLU A 52 21.67 -14.52 8.51
C GLU A 52 20.83 -14.15 7.28
N THR A 53 19.90 -15.01 6.87
CA THR A 53 18.96 -14.74 5.77
C THR A 53 18.12 -13.48 6.03
N PHE A 54 17.68 -13.25 7.26
CA PHE A 54 16.94 -12.02 7.61
C PHE A 54 17.81 -10.77 7.40
N VAL A 55 19.06 -10.80 7.88
CA VAL A 55 19.99 -9.67 7.74
C VAL A 55 20.34 -9.43 6.27
N GLU A 56 20.60 -10.50 5.52
CA GLU A 56 20.86 -10.44 4.08
C GLU A 56 19.68 -9.86 3.30
N MET A 57 18.45 -10.28 3.60
CA MET A 57 17.27 -9.70 2.96
C MET A 57 17.04 -8.25 3.36
N LEU A 58 17.42 -7.86 4.58
CA LEU A 58 17.19 -6.51 5.07
C LEU A 58 18.22 -5.54 4.48
N ILE A 59 19.52 -5.84 4.61
CA ILE A 59 20.64 -4.94 4.33
C ILE A 59 21.33 -5.29 2.99
N GLY A 60 21.22 -6.52 2.52
CA GLY A 60 21.90 -7.01 1.34
C GLY A 60 22.98 -8.05 1.65
N ALA A 61 23.25 -8.91 0.67
CA ALA A 61 24.28 -9.94 0.77
C ALA A 61 25.49 -9.61 -0.13
N PRO A 62 26.73 -9.94 0.27
CA PRO A 62 27.89 -9.81 -0.61
C PRO A 62 27.74 -10.75 -1.82
N ALA A 63 27.81 -10.17 -3.02
CA ALA A 63 27.82 -10.90 -4.28
C ALA A 63 29.24 -11.31 -4.66
N GLU A 64 29.36 -12.38 -5.45
CA GLU A 64 30.62 -12.96 -5.91
C GLU A 64 31.52 -12.00 -6.71
N ASN A 65 30.93 -10.93 -7.28
CA ASN A 65 31.62 -9.88 -8.02
C ASN A 65 32.17 -8.75 -7.11
N GLY A 66 32.10 -8.90 -5.79
CA GLY A 66 32.54 -7.89 -4.82
C GLY A 66 31.57 -6.72 -4.62
N THR A 67 30.39 -6.78 -5.23
CA THR A 67 29.30 -5.82 -4.99
C THR A 67 28.35 -6.33 -3.92
N LEU A 68 27.57 -5.46 -3.28
CA LEU A 68 26.49 -5.87 -2.39
C LEU A 68 25.21 -6.00 -3.22
N THR A 69 24.55 -7.16 -3.17
CA THR A 69 23.16 -7.26 -3.61
C THR A 69 22.31 -6.35 -2.73
N PRO A 70 21.46 -5.48 -3.29
CA PRO A 70 20.61 -4.63 -2.47
C PRO A 70 19.60 -5.48 -1.68
N GLY A 71 19.59 -5.32 -0.36
CA GLY A 71 18.49 -5.74 0.49
C GLY A 71 17.34 -4.74 0.49
N ALA A 72 16.28 -5.06 1.21
CA ALA A 72 15.03 -4.32 1.27
C ALA A 72 15.22 -2.84 1.61
N ILE A 73 16.14 -2.48 2.51
CA ILE A 73 16.37 -1.07 2.89
C ILE A 73 17.43 -0.38 2.03
N THR A 74 18.32 -1.13 1.39
CA THR A 74 19.40 -0.56 0.56
C THR A 74 18.98 -0.41 -0.90
N GLU A 75 17.90 -1.07 -1.31
CA GLU A 75 17.28 -0.89 -2.62
C GLU A 75 16.78 0.56 -2.76
N THR A 76 17.16 1.22 -3.85
CA THR A 76 16.94 2.67 -4.01
C THR A 76 15.45 2.98 -4.06
N ASP A 77 14.68 2.16 -4.78
CA ASP A 77 13.24 2.34 -4.92
C ASP A 77 12.50 2.20 -3.58
N ASN A 78 12.86 1.19 -2.78
CA ASN A 78 12.27 0.99 -1.45
C ASN A 78 12.63 2.14 -0.51
N MET A 79 13.88 2.62 -0.55
CA MET A 79 14.32 3.76 0.25
C MET A 79 13.58 5.04 -0.13
N LEU A 80 13.34 5.28 -1.43
CA LEU A 80 12.54 6.41 -1.91
C LEU A 80 11.10 6.35 -1.39
N VAL A 81 10.49 5.15 -1.38
CA VAL A 81 9.16 4.95 -0.78
C VAL A 81 9.18 5.28 0.71
N LEU A 82 10.11 4.72 1.48
CA LEU A 82 10.24 4.99 2.92
C LEU A 82 10.44 6.48 3.21
N LEU A 83 11.33 7.15 2.46
CA LEU A 83 11.57 8.58 2.58
C LEU A 83 10.30 9.39 2.29
N SER A 84 9.55 9.02 1.25
CA SER A 84 8.30 9.71 0.90
C SER A 84 7.24 9.56 2.00
N MET A 85 7.12 8.37 2.62
CA MET A 85 6.20 8.15 3.75
C MET A 85 6.55 9.04 4.96
N VAL A 86 7.85 9.14 5.30
CA VAL A 86 8.31 10.02 6.40
C VAL A 86 8.01 11.48 6.09
N MET A 87 8.30 11.92 4.86
CA MET A 87 8.06 13.30 4.42
C MET A 87 6.57 13.66 4.41
N ILE A 88 5.72 12.75 3.94
CA ILE A 88 4.25 12.89 3.99
C ILE A 88 3.78 12.98 5.45
N GLY A 89 4.27 12.11 6.32
CA GLY A 89 3.93 12.15 7.75
C GLY A 89 4.30 13.48 8.40
N ALA A 90 5.49 14.01 8.10
CA ALA A 90 5.95 15.31 8.58
C ALA A 90 5.09 16.47 8.04
N LEU A 91 4.77 16.46 6.74
CA LEU A 91 3.92 17.46 6.09
C LEU A 91 2.52 17.48 6.72
N ILE A 92 1.91 16.32 6.93
CA ILE A 92 0.58 16.21 7.54
C ILE A 92 0.65 16.66 9.00
N GLY A 93 1.69 16.27 9.74
CA GLY A 93 1.92 16.74 11.11
C GLY A 93 1.96 18.28 11.18
N LEU A 94 2.66 18.92 10.23
CA LEU A 94 2.70 20.37 10.11
C LEU A 94 1.33 20.97 9.74
N LEU A 95 0.60 20.35 8.82
CA LEU A 95 -0.75 20.78 8.40
C LEU A 95 -1.78 20.69 9.53
N VAL A 96 -1.67 19.67 10.38
CA VAL A 96 -2.49 19.51 11.58
C VAL A 96 -2.09 20.56 12.63
N LYS A 97 -0.80 20.76 12.86
CA LYS A 97 -0.29 21.72 13.86
C LYS A 97 -0.51 23.18 13.48
N SER A 98 -0.50 23.51 12.19
CA SER A 98 -0.77 24.86 11.66
C SER A 98 -2.25 25.26 11.75
N GLY A 99 -3.14 24.31 12.05
CA GLY A 99 -4.58 24.55 12.07
C GLY A 99 -5.23 24.61 10.69
N ALA A 100 -4.49 24.36 9.61
CA ALA A 100 -5.02 24.34 8.25
C ALA A 100 -6.14 23.29 8.09
N SER A 101 -5.92 22.07 8.62
CA SER A 101 -6.95 21.02 8.67
C SER A 101 -8.22 21.49 9.39
N ARG A 102 -8.07 22.22 10.49
CA ARG A 102 -9.19 22.75 11.29
C ARG A 102 -9.93 23.88 10.59
N ALA A 103 -9.21 24.79 9.94
CA ALA A 103 -9.79 25.86 9.15
C ALA A 103 -10.60 25.28 7.96
N PHE A 104 -10.03 24.29 7.27
CA PHE A 104 -10.70 23.59 6.18
C PHE A 104 -11.92 22.79 6.67
N ALA A 105 -11.80 22.10 7.80
CA ALA A 105 -12.90 21.39 8.44
C ALA A 105 -14.03 22.34 8.86
N ASN A 106 -13.71 23.53 9.37
CA ASN A 106 -14.70 24.55 9.68
C ASN A 106 -15.40 25.08 8.43
N TYR A 107 -14.65 25.37 7.36
CA TYR A 107 -15.22 25.79 6.08
C TYR A 107 -16.20 24.76 5.52
N LEU A 108 -15.81 23.49 5.50
CA LEU A 108 -16.66 22.38 5.06
C LEU A 108 -17.84 22.16 6.02
N GLY A 109 -17.62 22.29 7.32
CA GLY A 109 -18.63 22.09 8.37
C GLY A 109 -19.85 22.99 8.20
N HIS A 110 -19.69 24.21 7.66
CA HIS A 110 -20.84 25.11 7.41
C HIS A 110 -21.77 24.57 6.31
N ARG A 111 -21.24 23.82 5.34
CA ARG A 111 -22.02 23.21 4.24
C ARG A 111 -22.49 21.79 4.55
N VAL A 112 -21.79 21.10 5.46
CA VAL A 112 -21.95 19.67 5.76
C VAL A 112 -22.57 19.49 7.15
N ASN A 113 -23.89 19.64 7.22
CA ASN A 113 -24.67 19.59 8.47
C ASN A 113 -25.48 18.30 8.67
N THR A 114 -25.26 17.28 7.85
CA THR A 114 -26.01 16.01 7.95
C THR A 114 -25.10 14.81 7.77
N LYS A 115 -25.41 13.71 8.46
CA LYS A 115 -24.67 12.43 8.38
C LYS A 115 -24.42 11.96 6.95
N LYS A 116 -25.42 12.10 6.06
CA LYS A 116 -25.29 11.72 4.65
C LYS A 116 -24.29 12.61 3.92
N ARG A 117 -24.37 13.94 4.11
CA ARG A 117 -23.41 14.88 3.50
C ARG A 117 -21.99 14.67 4.02
N THR A 118 -21.83 14.27 5.28
CA THR A 118 -20.51 13.95 5.85
C THR A 118 -19.84 12.80 5.11
N GLY A 119 -20.57 11.70 4.88
CA GLY A 119 -20.03 10.57 4.11
C GLY A 119 -19.68 10.95 2.67
N ILE A 120 -20.59 11.67 1.99
CA ILE A 120 -20.34 12.14 0.62
C ILE A 120 -19.13 13.07 0.57
N MET A 121 -19.00 13.99 1.53
CA MET A 121 -17.87 14.90 1.58
C MET A 121 -16.55 14.17 1.87
N ALA A 122 -16.56 13.18 2.77
CA ALA A 122 -15.38 12.35 3.02
C ALA A 122 -14.92 11.65 1.74
N SER A 123 -15.85 11.09 0.97
CA SER A 123 -15.54 10.50 -0.33
C SER A 123 -15.05 11.55 -1.34
N VAL A 124 -15.67 12.72 -1.43
CA VAL A 124 -15.23 13.77 -2.38
C VAL A 124 -13.84 14.29 -2.06
N VAL A 125 -13.55 14.56 -0.79
CA VAL A 125 -12.20 14.96 -0.36
C VAL A 125 -11.21 13.83 -0.64
N GLY A 126 -11.60 12.58 -0.39
CA GLY A 126 -10.83 11.38 -0.74
C GLY A 126 -10.46 11.32 -2.21
N THR A 127 -11.47 11.54 -3.06
CA THR A 127 -11.34 11.59 -4.51
C THR A 127 -10.53 12.80 -5.01
N LEU A 128 -10.26 13.81 -4.20
CA LEU A 128 -9.41 14.93 -4.60
C LEU A 128 -7.95 14.73 -4.19
N LEU A 129 -7.68 13.92 -3.16
CA LEU A 129 -6.34 13.70 -2.61
C LEU A 129 -5.70 12.38 -3.12
N LEU A 130 -6.04 11.96 -4.33
CA LEU A 130 -5.74 10.67 -4.99
C LEU A 130 -4.27 10.33 -5.23
N ILE A 131 -3.34 11.16 -4.75
CA ILE A 131 -1.92 11.01 -5.01
C ILE A 131 -1.43 9.67 -4.44
N ASP A 132 -1.88 9.36 -3.22
CA ASP A 132 -1.46 8.18 -2.48
C ASP A 132 -2.49 7.83 -1.38
N ASP A 133 -2.72 6.55 -1.17
CA ASP A 133 -3.73 6.04 -0.21
C ASP A 133 -3.34 6.29 1.25
N TYR A 134 -2.04 6.35 1.56
CA TYR A 134 -1.55 6.75 2.88
C TYR A 134 -1.74 8.25 3.13
N PHE A 135 -1.39 9.09 2.16
CA PHE A 135 -1.56 10.55 2.27
C PHE A 135 -3.02 10.94 2.46
N ASP A 136 -3.90 10.35 1.66
CA ASP A 136 -5.32 10.63 1.75
C ASP A 136 -5.89 10.20 3.10
N SER A 137 -5.69 8.94 3.52
CA SER A 137 -6.25 8.42 4.78
C SER A 137 -5.82 9.26 6.00
N LEU A 138 -4.58 9.75 6.00
CA LEU A 138 -4.06 10.63 7.04
C LEU A 138 -4.64 12.04 6.96
N THR A 139 -4.68 12.65 5.77
CA THR A 139 -5.12 14.05 5.59
C THR A 139 -6.64 14.18 5.67
N ASN A 140 -7.36 13.38 4.89
CA ASN A 140 -8.81 13.33 4.85
C ASN A 140 -9.37 12.86 6.20
N GLY A 141 -8.72 11.87 6.84
CA GLY A 141 -9.03 11.46 8.20
C GLY A 141 -8.90 12.61 9.21
N ALA A 142 -7.82 13.40 9.15
CA ALA A 142 -7.62 14.55 10.02
C ALA A 142 -8.67 15.65 9.81
N ILE A 143 -9.04 15.95 8.55
CA ILE A 143 -10.06 16.95 8.18
C ILE A 143 -11.46 16.49 8.62
N MET A 144 -11.85 15.27 8.23
CA MET A 144 -13.21 14.79 8.38
C MET A 144 -13.56 14.35 9.79
N LYS A 145 -12.56 14.13 10.66
CA LYS A 145 -12.77 13.78 12.07
C LYS A 145 -13.65 14.79 12.79
N GLU A 146 -13.34 16.08 12.71
CA GLU A 146 -14.12 17.11 13.43
C GLU A 146 -15.56 17.22 12.89
N ILE A 147 -15.74 17.10 11.57
CA ILE A 147 -17.05 17.17 10.91
C ILE A 147 -17.89 15.92 11.26
N SER A 148 -17.26 14.76 11.33
CA SER A 148 -17.91 13.49 11.64
C SER A 148 -18.35 13.41 13.09
N ASP A 149 -17.50 13.88 14.02
CA ASP A 149 -17.84 13.98 15.43
C ASP A 149 -19.02 14.96 15.63
N LYS A 150 -19.02 16.14 15.00
CA LYS A 150 -20.15 17.10 15.03
C LYS A 150 -21.46 16.50 14.52
N ASN A 151 -21.39 15.75 13.42
CA ASN A 151 -22.57 15.14 12.80
C ASN A 151 -22.96 13.78 13.40
N LYS A 152 -22.27 13.30 14.46
CA LYS A 152 -22.50 11.99 15.10
C LYS A 152 -22.44 10.82 14.11
N VAL A 153 -21.42 10.82 13.25
CA VAL A 153 -21.10 9.71 12.35
C VAL A 153 -20.16 8.74 13.08
N PRO A 154 -20.46 7.43 13.13
CA PRO A 154 -19.57 6.45 13.74
C PRO A 154 -18.19 6.43 13.08
N ARG A 155 -17.14 6.20 13.86
CA ARG A 155 -15.75 6.21 13.36
C ARG A 155 -15.50 5.09 12.36
N GLU A 156 -16.14 3.95 12.55
CA GLU A 156 -16.10 2.80 11.66
C GLU A 156 -16.72 3.14 10.30
N LYS A 157 -17.80 3.94 10.31
CA LYS A 157 -18.47 4.38 9.09
C LYS A 157 -17.65 5.43 8.34
N LEU A 158 -16.97 6.33 9.06
CA LEU A 158 -16.02 7.26 8.46
C LEU A 158 -14.84 6.49 7.84
N ALA A 159 -14.25 5.55 8.59
CA ALA A 159 -13.16 4.71 8.10
C ALA A 159 -13.57 3.94 6.84
N TYR A 160 -14.79 3.40 6.80
CA TYR A 160 -15.34 2.77 5.59
C TYR A 160 -15.39 3.74 4.41
N TYR A 161 -15.87 4.98 4.59
CA TYR A 161 -15.92 5.95 3.49
C TYR A 161 -14.53 6.36 3.00
N LEU A 162 -13.59 6.56 3.92
CA LEU A 162 -12.19 6.86 3.58
C LEU A 162 -11.61 5.69 2.78
N ASP A 163 -11.59 4.50 3.35
CA ASP A 163 -10.97 3.32 2.75
C ASP A 163 -11.60 2.91 1.40
N SER A 164 -12.93 2.81 1.35
CA SER A 164 -13.64 2.37 0.14
C SER A 164 -13.55 3.35 -1.04
N THR A 165 -13.32 4.64 -0.78
CA THR A 165 -13.19 5.63 -1.85
C THR A 165 -11.74 5.74 -2.31
N THR A 166 -10.82 5.83 -1.36
CA THR A 166 -9.41 6.10 -1.61
C THR A 166 -8.76 4.95 -2.36
N TYR A 167 -8.93 3.71 -1.89
CA TYR A 167 -8.39 2.54 -2.58
C TYR A 167 -8.96 2.41 -3.99
N ALA A 168 -10.29 2.56 -4.15
CA ALA A 168 -10.93 2.39 -5.47
C ALA A 168 -10.43 3.42 -6.50
N VAL A 169 -10.27 4.68 -6.11
CA VAL A 169 -9.90 5.72 -7.07
C VAL A 169 -8.38 5.79 -7.29
N CYS A 170 -7.55 5.55 -6.27
CA CYS A 170 -6.09 5.47 -6.42
C CYS A 170 -5.66 4.33 -7.35
N GLN A 171 -6.42 3.24 -7.43
CA GLN A 171 -6.16 2.13 -8.36
C GLN A 171 -6.50 2.45 -9.82
N ILE A 172 -7.42 3.41 -10.05
CA ILE A 172 -7.85 3.82 -11.40
C ILE A 172 -7.09 5.07 -11.88
N SER A 173 -6.60 5.90 -10.96
CA SER A 173 -5.87 7.12 -11.27
C SER A 173 -4.56 6.82 -12.01
N PRO A 174 -4.31 7.42 -13.19
CA PRO A 174 -3.04 7.24 -13.90
C PRO A 174 -1.84 7.83 -13.14
N ILE A 175 -2.09 8.76 -12.22
CA ILE A 175 -1.08 9.40 -11.37
C ILE A 175 -1.26 8.80 -9.97
N SER A 176 -0.64 7.64 -9.74
CA SER A 176 -0.73 6.88 -8.49
C SER A 176 0.51 5.97 -8.34
N SER A 177 0.97 5.79 -7.11
CA SER A 177 2.05 4.84 -6.76
C SER A 177 1.70 3.40 -7.15
N TRP A 178 0.43 3.02 -7.02
CA TRP A 178 -0.07 1.70 -7.42
C TRP A 178 0.02 1.45 -8.92
N VAL A 179 -0.19 2.48 -9.76
CA VAL A 179 -0.06 2.32 -11.21
C VAL A 179 1.38 2.07 -11.62
N ALA A 180 2.35 2.71 -10.97
CA ALA A 180 3.77 2.45 -11.22
C ALA A 180 4.14 0.99 -10.88
N PHE A 181 3.64 0.47 -9.75
CA PHE A 181 3.83 -0.94 -9.37
C PHE A 181 3.17 -1.92 -10.35
N ILE A 182 1.93 -1.66 -10.79
CA ILE A 182 1.29 -2.54 -11.78
C ILE A 182 2.02 -2.48 -13.12
N ALA A 183 2.51 -1.29 -13.52
CA ALA A 183 3.30 -1.13 -14.73
C ALA A 183 4.63 -1.89 -14.66
N SER A 184 5.31 -1.93 -13.51
CA SER A 184 6.54 -2.71 -13.35
C SER A 184 6.27 -4.23 -13.39
N LEU A 185 5.19 -4.69 -12.76
CA LEU A 185 4.78 -6.08 -12.80
C LEU A 185 4.37 -6.50 -14.23
N LEU A 186 3.67 -5.61 -14.95
CA LEU A 186 3.30 -5.83 -16.34
C LEU A 186 4.53 -5.86 -17.25
N ALA A 187 5.51 -4.99 -17.02
CA ALA A 187 6.78 -5.00 -17.76
C ALA A 187 7.53 -6.34 -17.59
N ALA A 188 7.60 -6.84 -16.34
CA ALA A 188 8.21 -8.14 -16.06
C ALA A 188 7.45 -9.29 -16.76
N GLY A 189 6.12 -9.26 -16.73
CA GLY A 189 5.28 -10.22 -17.45
C GLY A 189 5.46 -10.15 -18.97
N MET A 190 5.52 -8.94 -19.53
CA MET A 190 5.75 -8.71 -20.97
C MET A 190 7.11 -9.23 -21.40
N MET A 191 8.17 -8.99 -20.63
CA MET A 191 9.50 -9.56 -20.87
C MET A 191 9.46 -11.09 -20.87
N SER A 192 8.77 -11.70 -19.89
CA SER A 192 8.64 -13.17 -19.84
C SER A 192 7.87 -13.76 -21.03
N ALA A 193 6.95 -12.98 -21.62
CA ALA A 193 6.13 -13.37 -22.76
C ALA A 193 6.72 -12.96 -24.13
N GLY A 194 7.88 -12.30 -24.16
CA GLY A 194 8.50 -11.79 -25.40
C GLY A 194 7.74 -10.64 -26.07
N ILE A 195 6.93 -9.89 -25.32
CA ILE A 195 6.15 -8.75 -25.82
C ILE A 195 6.98 -7.48 -25.67
N GLU A 196 7.41 -6.88 -26.78
CA GLU A 196 8.07 -5.58 -26.78
C GLU A 196 7.05 -4.44 -26.69
N GLY A 197 7.30 -3.48 -25.80
CA GLY A 197 6.46 -2.29 -25.67
C GLY A 197 6.60 -1.58 -24.35
N ASN A 198 6.04 -0.37 -24.25
CA ASN A 198 5.99 0.38 -23.00
C ASN A 198 4.84 -0.14 -22.14
N ALA A 199 5.16 -0.76 -21.00
CA ALA A 199 4.17 -1.33 -20.08
C ALA A 199 3.16 -0.30 -19.56
N TYR A 200 3.57 0.95 -19.37
CA TYR A 200 2.68 2.03 -18.96
C TYR A 200 1.67 2.39 -20.06
N GLN A 201 2.11 2.46 -21.33
CA GLN A 201 1.19 2.68 -22.44
C GLN A 201 0.23 1.51 -22.64
N MET A 202 0.70 0.28 -22.46
CA MET A 202 -0.15 -0.91 -22.52
C MET A 202 -1.19 -0.92 -21.40
N LEU A 203 -0.79 -0.53 -20.19
CA LEU A 203 -1.69 -0.39 -19.05
C LEU A 203 -2.74 0.70 -19.29
N LEU A 204 -2.35 1.87 -19.81
CA LEU A 204 -3.31 2.91 -20.20
C LEU A 204 -4.26 2.43 -21.30
N HIS A 205 -3.76 1.68 -22.28
CA HIS A 205 -4.60 1.11 -23.33
C HIS A 205 -5.61 0.11 -22.75
N LEU A 206 -5.22 -0.73 -21.79
CA LEU A 206 -6.12 -1.65 -21.09
C LEU A 206 -7.14 -0.93 -20.21
N ALA A 207 -6.74 0.17 -19.56
CA ALA A 207 -7.62 0.96 -18.69
C ALA A 207 -8.70 1.73 -19.48
N VAL A 208 -8.35 2.24 -20.67
CA VAL A 208 -9.27 3.05 -21.51
C VAL A 208 -10.11 2.19 -22.44
N LYS A 209 -9.61 1.02 -22.88
CA LYS A 209 -10.33 0.15 -23.79
C LYS A 209 -11.51 -0.52 -23.09
N LYS A 210 -12.71 0.03 -23.29
CA LYS A 210 -13.96 -0.71 -23.05
C LYS A 210 -13.82 -2.07 -23.70
N ARG A 211 -14.01 -3.15 -22.94
CA ARG A 211 -14.18 -4.51 -23.47
C ARG A 211 -15.25 -4.45 -24.55
N THR A 212 -14.85 -4.35 -25.81
CA THR A 212 -15.69 -4.80 -26.91
C THR A 212 -15.80 -6.31 -26.73
N PRO A 213 -17.01 -6.86 -26.52
CA PRO A 213 -17.17 -8.29 -26.42
C PRO A 213 -16.67 -8.89 -27.73
N THR A 214 -15.60 -9.68 -27.65
CA THR A 214 -15.17 -10.56 -28.72
C THR A 214 -16.32 -11.54 -28.98
N ARG A 215 -17.16 -11.21 -29.95
CA ARG A 215 -18.02 -12.19 -30.64
C ARG A 215 -17.12 -12.89 -31.67
N ALA A 216 -16.73 -14.12 -31.35
CA ALA A 216 -16.56 -15.25 -32.26
C ALA A 216 -16.06 -16.44 -31.44
#